data_AF-A0A8J3P7X1-F1
#
_entry.id   AF-A0A8J3P7X1-F1
#
_cell.length_a   1.000
_cell.length_b   1.000
_cell.length_c   1.000
_cell.angle_alpha   90.00
_cell.angle_beta   90.00
_cell.angle_gamma   90.00
#
_symmetry.space_group_name_H-M   'P 1'
#
loop_
_entity.id
_entity.type
_entity.pdbx_description
1 polymer ?
#
loop_
_entity_poly.entity_id
_entity_poly.type
_entity_poly.pdbx_seq_one_letter_code
_entity_poly.pdbx_strand_id
1 'polypeptide(L)'
;MRSLPAQYRPAPHLGQGTLHLPLAAAGAMIAVSATVAVANPVWGSGGVALFGYGAIRIEMQRRVLADDETRARIAPFRQLRRGDVDGFAWLLQVLAEFDSRLPRTRRDARIALAAIAAEHLLMRGLIFHCRRRDVSVEVFQDRLRRFGTGPLACALASLHPDGQVRAAAVAAMGRRLQPAQLPFLLERTVDWAPQVRTAAQHVLHSRLRRQPALLPPARAAFMQVARRRHAPAVARLIDGL
;
A
#
# COMPACT_ATOMS: atom_id res chain seq x y z
N MET A 1 5.17 -17.43 -6.06
CA MET A 1 6.20 -16.97 -7.03
C MET A 1 6.65 -17.99 -8.09
N ARG A 2 6.85 -19.29 -7.82
CA ARG A 2 7.27 -20.28 -8.86
C ARG A 2 6.28 -20.42 -10.03
N SER A 3 5.02 -20.05 -9.82
CA SER A 3 3.94 -20.07 -10.82
C SER A 3 3.88 -18.83 -11.72
N LEU A 4 4.65 -17.76 -11.46
CA LEU A 4 4.58 -16.55 -12.27
C LEU A 4 5.16 -16.80 -13.68
N PRO A 5 4.47 -16.36 -14.75
CA PRO A 5 5.01 -16.33 -16.10
C PRO A 5 6.34 -15.57 -16.15
N ALA A 6 7.24 -15.97 -17.05
CA ALA A 6 8.59 -15.42 -17.13
C ALA A 6 8.59 -13.88 -17.26
N GLN A 7 7.65 -13.30 -18.00
CA GLN A 7 7.55 -11.85 -18.18
C GLN A 7 7.19 -11.06 -16.91
N TYR A 8 6.62 -11.72 -15.89
CA TYR A 8 6.22 -11.07 -14.63
C TYR A 8 7.14 -11.44 -13.46
N ARG A 9 8.19 -12.22 -13.69
CA ARG A 9 9.17 -12.51 -12.65
C ARG A 9 10.03 -11.26 -12.42
N PRO A 10 10.17 -10.79 -11.18
CA PRO A 10 11.10 -9.72 -10.89
C PRO A 10 12.51 -10.18 -11.26
N ALA A 11 13.34 -9.26 -11.77
CA ALA A 11 14.75 -9.52 -11.95
C ALA A 11 15.35 -9.98 -10.61
N PRO A 12 16.28 -10.97 -10.60
CA PRO A 12 16.91 -11.41 -9.38
C PRO A 12 17.63 -10.24 -8.70
N HIS A 13 17.06 -9.75 -7.61
CA HIS A 13 17.71 -8.74 -6.77
C HIS A 13 18.66 -9.44 -5.80
N LEU A 14 19.96 -9.25 -6.00
CA LEU A 14 20.96 -9.52 -4.98
C LEU A 14 20.73 -8.51 -3.84
N GLY A 15 20.32 -8.94 -2.63
CA GLY A 15 20.14 -7.92 -1.59
C GLY A 15 19.79 -8.29 -0.15
N GLN A 16 19.12 -9.40 0.15
CA GLN A 16 18.75 -9.65 1.56
C GLN A 16 19.80 -10.44 2.34
N GLY A 17 20.43 -11.44 1.72
CA GLY A 17 21.39 -12.34 2.37
C GLY A 17 22.61 -11.63 2.96
N THR A 18 23.04 -10.53 2.34
CA THR A 18 24.30 -9.84 2.66
C THR A 18 24.25 -9.00 3.94
N LEU A 19 23.06 -8.68 4.47
CA LEU A 19 22.92 -7.79 5.63
C LEU A 19 22.62 -8.50 6.96
N HIS A 20 22.39 -9.81 6.95
CA HIS A 20 22.11 -10.55 8.20
C HIS A 20 23.33 -10.66 9.11
N LEU A 21 24.48 -10.99 8.53
CA LEU A 21 25.75 -11.10 9.25
C LEU A 21 26.21 -9.79 9.91
N PRO A 22 26.23 -8.63 9.22
CA PRO A 22 26.64 -7.37 9.84
C PRO A 22 25.67 -6.89 10.94
N LEU A 23 24.37 -7.19 10.84
CA LEU A 23 23.42 -6.84 11.90
C LEU A 23 23.63 -7.69 13.18
N ALA A 24 23.87 -8.99 13.01
CA ALA A 24 24.20 -9.88 14.12
C ALA A 24 25.52 -9.49 14.80
N ALA A 25 26.55 -9.18 13.99
CA ALA A 25 27.83 -8.69 14.48
C ALA A 25 27.69 -7.36 15.25
N ALA A 26 26.93 -6.39 14.71
CA ALA A 26 26.67 -5.14 15.40
C ALA A 26 25.93 -5.36 16.73
N GLY A 27 24.93 -6.25 16.77
CA GLY A 27 24.23 -6.63 18.01
C GLY A 27 25.15 -7.25 19.06
N ALA A 28 26.03 -8.17 18.65
CA ALA A 28 27.02 -8.76 19.54
C ALA A 28 28.00 -7.71 20.11
N MET A 29 28.47 -6.78 19.27
CA MET A 29 29.38 -5.71 19.70
C MET A 29 28.71 -4.70 20.64
N ILE A 30 27.41 -4.42 20.49
CA ILE A 30 26.62 -3.64 21.45
C ILE A 30 26.59 -4.36 22.81
N ALA A 31 26.29 -5.66 22.83
CA ALA A 31 26.22 -6.44 24.07
C ALA A 31 27.57 -6.47 24.80
N VAL A 32 28.67 -6.70 24.06
CA VAL A 32 30.04 -6.64 24.61
C VAL A 32 30.34 -5.25 25.17
N SER A 33 30.02 -4.18 24.42
CA SER A 33 30.25 -2.81 24.89
C SER A 33 29.45 -2.46 26.16
N ALA A 34 28.23 -2.98 26.29
CA ALA A 34 27.41 -2.81 27.48
C ALA A 34 28.02 -3.51 28.70
N THR A 35 28.60 -4.70 28.54
CA THR A 35 29.34 -5.37 29.64
C THR A 35 30.60 -4.60 30.04
N VAL A 36 31.32 -4.03 29.06
CA VAL A 36 32.50 -3.19 29.32
C VAL A 36 32.11 -1.90 30.04
N ALA A 37 30.91 -1.36 29.82
CA ALA A 37 30.44 -0.14 30.50
C ALA A 37 30.35 -0.29 32.03
N VAL A 38 30.17 -1.52 32.53
CA VAL A 38 30.16 -1.80 33.98
C VAL A 38 31.56 -1.63 34.59
N ALA A 39 32.62 -1.99 33.84
CA ALA A 39 34.00 -1.90 34.30
C ALA A 39 34.68 -0.57 33.90
N ASN A 40 34.31 -0.01 32.75
CA ASN A 40 34.83 1.25 32.22
C ASN A 40 33.69 2.03 31.51
N PRO A 41 33.05 2.97 32.22
CA PRO A 41 31.86 3.66 31.72
C PRO A 41 32.11 4.46 30.43
N VAL A 42 33.30 5.07 30.29
CA VAL A 42 33.63 5.92 29.14
C VAL A 42 33.74 5.08 27.87
N TRP A 43 34.55 4.03 27.89
CA TRP A 43 34.76 3.19 26.71
C TRP A 43 33.55 2.32 26.38
N GLY A 44 32.86 1.79 27.39
CA GLY A 44 31.65 1.00 27.17
C GLY A 44 30.51 1.83 26.57
N SER A 45 30.30 3.06 27.06
CA SER A 45 29.28 3.97 26.49
C SER A 45 29.63 4.38 25.06
N GLY A 46 30.91 4.66 24.78
CA GLY A 46 31.39 4.96 23.42
C GLY A 46 31.14 3.79 22.45
N GLY A 47 31.41 2.55 22.89
CA GLY A 47 31.12 1.34 22.12
C GLY A 47 29.62 1.17 21.84
N VAL A 48 28.77 1.29 22.86
CA VAL A 48 27.31 1.20 22.69
C VAL A 48 26.80 2.26 21.70
N ALA A 49 27.29 3.49 21.77
CA ALA A 49 26.91 4.56 20.84
C ALA A 49 27.33 4.24 19.40
N LEU A 50 28.59 3.82 19.20
CA LEU A 50 29.14 3.51 17.88
C LEU A 50 28.42 2.32 17.23
N PHE A 51 28.34 1.19 17.93
CA PHE A 51 27.71 -0.03 17.39
C PHE A 51 26.19 0.09 17.33
N GLY A 52 25.57 0.83 18.26
CA GLY A 52 24.15 1.18 18.22
C GLY A 52 23.78 2.00 16.99
N TYR A 53 24.56 3.05 16.69
CA TYR A 53 24.39 3.82 15.46
C TYR A 53 24.58 2.97 14.20
N GLY A 54 25.62 2.11 14.19
CA GLY A 54 25.85 1.14 13.11
C GLY A 54 24.67 0.20 12.89
N ALA A 55 24.12 -0.38 13.95
CA ALA A 55 22.94 -1.25 13.89
C ALA A 55 21.70 -0.51 13.34
N ILE A 56 21.47 0.74 13.77
CA ILE A 56 20.39 1.58 13.24
C ILE A 56 20.55 1.80 11.74
N ARG A 57 21.78 2.12 11.28
CA ARG A 57 22.08 2.34 9.85
C ARG A 57 21.87 1.07 9.01
N ILE A 58 22.35 -0.08 9.49
CA ILE A 58 22.18 -1.37 8.81
C ILE A 58 20.69 -1.74 8.73
N GLU A 59 19.93 -1.54 9.82
CA GLU A 59 18.48 -1.80 9.82
C GLU A 59 17.73 -0.81 8.91
N MET A 60 18.14 0.46 8.83
CA MET A 60 17.61 1.40 7.84
C MET A 60 17.87 0.94 6.41
N GLN A 61 19.10 0.52 6.07
CA GLN A 61 19.44 -0.01 4.75
C GLN A 61 18.62 -1.26 4.42
N ARG A 62 18.50 -2.18 5.36
CA ARG A 62 17.67 -3.38 5.22
C ARG A 62 16.21 -3.02 4.91
N ARG A 63 15.67 -1.99 5.56
CA ARG A 63 14.32 -1.49 5.28
C ARG A 63 14.19 -0.88 3.89
N VAL A 64 15.18 -0.12 3.43
CA VAL A 64 15.19 0.43 2.06
C VAL A 64 15.21 -0.71 1.04
N LEU A 65 16.07 -1.71 1.23
CA LEU A 65 16.16 -2.86 0.33
C LEU A 65 14.87 -3.69 0.29
N ALA A 66 14.22 -3.90 1.44
CA ALA A 66 12.92 -4.57 1.49
C ALA A 66 11.81 -3.77 0.77
N ASP A 67 11.84 -2.44 0.88
CA ASP A 67 10.92 -1.57 0.16
C ASP A 67 11.15 -1.65 -1.36
N ASP A 68 12.42 -1.64 -1.78
CA ASP A 68 12.81 -1.75 -3.18
C ASP A 68 12.49 -3.13 -3.76
N GLU A 69 12.62 -4.19 -2.97
CA GLU A 69 12.18 -5.53 -3.36
C GLU A 69 10.66 -5.57 -3.60
N THR A 70 9.88 -4.97 -2.71
CA THR A 70 8.42 -4.87 -2.89
C THR A 70 8.07 -4.11 -4.17
N ARG A 71 8.78 -3.02 -4.46
CA ARG A 71 8.61 -2.26 -5.71
C ARG A 71 9.04 -3.06 -6.94
N ALA A 72 10.17 -3.78 -6.85
CA ALA A 72 10.69 -4.62 -7.93
C ALA A 72 9.73 -5.75 -8.28
N ARG A 73 9.01 -6.30 -7.30
CA ARG A 73 7.96 -7.30 -7.51
C ARG A 73 6.75 -6.77 -8.28
N ILE A 74 6.48 -5.46 -8.20
CA ILE A 74 5.36 -4.82 -8.89
C ILE A 74 5.80 -4.23 -10.23
N ALA A 75 7.08 -3.89 -10.37
CA ALA A 75 7.64 -3.24 -11.56
C ALA A 75 7.27 -3.92 -12.89
N PRO A 76 7.28 -5.26 -13.04
CA PRO A 76 6.89 -5.91 -14.29
C PRO A 76 5.45 -5.56 -14.73
N PHE A 77 4.56 -5.32 -13.77
CA PHE A 77 3.15 -5.03 -14.05
C PHE A 77 2.91 -3.58 -14.46
N ARG A 78 3.90 -2.68 -14.38
CA ARG A 78 3.73 -1.28 -14.83
C ARG A 78 3.49 -1.17 -16.34
N GLN A 79 3.90 -2.19 -17.10
CA GLN A 79 3.74 -2.25 -18.54
C GLN A 79 2.39 -2.85 -18.97
N LEU A 80 1.55 -3.28 -18.02
CA LEU A 80 0.25 -3.88 -18.34
C LEU A 80 -0.61 -2.90 -19.14
N ARG A 81 -1.14 -3.40 -20.25
CA ARG A 81 -2.11 -2.68 -21.08
C ARG A 81 -3.52 -3.05 -20.66
N ARG A 82 -4.49 -2.19 -20.97
CA ARG A 82 -5.93 -2.40 -20.69
C ARG A 82 -6.53 -3.69 -21.29
N GLY A 83 -5.85 -4.39 -22.19
CA GLY A 83 -6.30 -5.68 -22.73
C GLY A 83 -5.74 -6.90 -22.01
N ASP A 84 -4.76 -6.73 -21.12
CA ASP A 84 -3.99 -7.82 -20.52
C ASP A 84 -4.68 -8.35 -19.25
N VAL A 85 -5.80 -9.05 -19.43
CA VAL A 85 -6.61 -9.62 -18.33
C VAL A 85 -5.78 -10.54 -17.45
N ASP A 86 -4.99 -11.42 -18.05
CA ASP A 86 -4.15 -12.38 -17.34
C ASP A 86 -3.09 -11.67 -16.50
N GLY A 87 -2.44 -10.64 -17.05
CA GLY A 87 -1.49 -9.82 -16.32
C GLY A 87 -2.11 -9.13 -15.09
N PHE A 88 -3.35 -8.64 -15.20
CA PHE A 88 -4.08 -8.10 -14.05
C PHE A 88 -4.45 -9.18 -13.01
N ALA A 89 -4.80 -10.40 -13.45
CA ALA A 89 -5.05 -11.51 -12.55
C ALA A 89 -3.78 -11.90 -11.78
N TRP A 90 -2.63 -11.99 -12.45
CA TRP A 90 -1.33 -12.23 -11.83
C TRP A 90 -0.93 -11.13 -10.86
N LEU A 91 -1.16 -9.86 -11.22
CA LEU A 91 -0.95 -8.74 -10.32
C LEU A 91 -1.76 -8.93 -9.03
N LEU A 92 -3.06 -9.22 -9.12
CA LEU A 92 -3.92 -9.42 -7.95
C LEU A 92 -3.43 -10.57 -7.05
N GLN A 93 -2.88 -11.64 -7.62
CA GLN A 93 -2.25 -12.71 -6.86
C GLN A 93 -0.99 -12.23 -6.11
N VAL A 94 -0.11 -11.47 -6.78
CA VAL A 94 1.08 -10.88 -6.13
C VAL A 94 0.68 -9.93 -5.01
N LEU A 95 -0.33 -9.09 -5.22
CA LEU A 95 -0.85 -8.18 -4.21
C LEU A 95 -1.49 -8.93 -3.03
N ALA A 96 -2.08 -10.09 -3.31
CA ALA A 96 -2.58 -10.97 -2.28
C ALA A 96 -1.42 -11.53 -1.42
N GLU A 97 -0.22 -11.70 -1.93
CA GLU A 97 0.91 -12.13 -1.08
C GLU A 97 1.32 -11.03 -0.07
N PHE A 98 1.16 -9.75 -0.40
CA PHE A 98 1.54 -8.63 0.49
C PHE A 98 0.55 -8.34 1.61
N ASP A 99 -0.71 -8.74 1.48
CA ASP A 99 -1.77 -8.35 2.42
C ASP A 99 -2.03 -9.48 3.45
N SER A 100 -1.08 -9.61 4.39
CA SER A 100 -1.10 -10.58 5.51
C SER A 100 -1.16 -9.92 6.90
N ARG A 101 -1.42 -10.71 7.96
CA ARG A 101 -1.56 -10.24 9.35
C ARG A 101 -0.27 -9.66 9.95
N LEU A 102 0.90 -10.01 9.41
CA LEU A 102 2.20 -9.65 9.97
C LEU A 102 2.49 -8.13 9.86
N PRO A 103 3.20 -7.53 10.83
CA PRO A 103 3.57 -6.11 10.75
C PRO A 103 4.37 -5.74 9.49
N ARG A 104 5.26 -6.64 9.04
CA ARG A 104 6.06 -6.47 7.81
C ARG A 104 5.16 -6.39 6.58
N THR A 105 4.21 -7.32 6.44
CA THR A 105 3.29 -7.34 5.30
C THR A 105 2.37 -6.12 5.26
N ARG A 106 2.05 -5.50 6.41
CA ARG A 106 1.34 -4.20 6.39
C ARG A 106 2.19 -3.06 5.81
N ARG A 107 3.51 -3.12 5.88
CA ARG A 107 4.41 -2.16 5.21
C ARG A 107 4.43 -2.44 3.72
N ASP A 108 4.63 -3.70 3.34
CA ASP A 108 4.67 -4.12 1.93
C ASP A 108 3.36 -3.79 1.22
N ALA A 109 2.21 -4.05 1.86
CA ALA A 109 0.89 -3.68 1.35
C ALA A 109 0.72 -2.16 1.13
N ARG A 110 1.34 -1.32 1.97
CA ARG A 110 1.32 0.14 1.79
C ARG A 110 2.17 0.58 0.61
N ILE A 111 3.36 0.00 0.48
CA ILE A 111 4.29 0.29 -0.62
C ILE A 111 3.67 -0.18 -1.93
N ALA A 112 3.08 -1.37 -1.94
CA ALA A 112 2.38 -1.92 -3.08
C ALA A 112 1.21 -1.05 -3.50
N LEU A 113 0.38 -0.64 -2.53
CA LEU A 113 -0.73 0.28 -2.81
C LEU A 113 -0.24 1.62 -3.36
N ALA A 114 0.81 2.20 -2.78
CA ALA A 114 1.40 3.45 -3.26
C ALA A 114 1.94 3.31 -4.69
N ALA A 115 2.59 2.19 -5.01
CA ALA A 115 3.07 1.91 -6.37
C ALA A 115 1.91 1.81 -7.38
N ILE A 116 0.80 1.14 -7.02
CA ILE A 116 -0.36 1.04 -7.91
C ILE A 116 -1.05 2.39 -8.07
N ALA A 117 -1.24 3.12 -6.97
CA ALA A 117 -1.93 4.41 -6.96
C ALA A 117 -1.17 5.48 -7.75
N ALA A 118 0.17 5.40 -7.79
CA ALA A 118 1.01 6.27 -8.60
C ALA A 118 0.88 5.98 -10.11
N GLU A 119 0.61 4.73 -10.48
CA GLU A 119 0.56 4.29 -11.88
C GLU A 119 -0.87 4.36 -12.43
N HIS A 120 -1.22 5.50 -13.04
CA HIS A 120 -2.59 5.78 -13.49
C HIS A 120 -3.13 4.73 -14.47
N LEU A 121 -2.30 4.22 -15.39
CA LEU A 121 -2.70 3.18 -16.35
C LEU A 121 -3.02 1.86 -15.67
N LEU A 122 -2.18 1.46 -14.71
CA LEU A 122 -2.36 0.23 -13.93
C LEU A 122 -3.67 0.29 -13.15
N MET A 123 -3.89 1.37 -12.41
CA MET A 123 -5.09 1.55 -11.62
C MET A 123 -6.35 1.64 -12.49
N ARG A 124 -6.30 2.36 -13.62
CA ARG A 124 -7.44 2.45 -14.55
C ARG A 124 -7.78 1.10 -15.18
N GLY A 125 -6.78 0.31 -15.55
CA GLY A 125 -6.97 -1.04 -16.07
C GLY A 125 -7.56 -1.98 -15.02
N LEU A 126 -7.05 -1.92 -13.78
CA LEU A 126 -7.57 -2.67 -12.64
C LEU A 126 -9.06 -2.37 -12.39
N ILE A 127 -9.44 -1.10 -12.31
CA ILE A 127 -10.84 -0.67 -12.14
C ILE A 127 -11.70 -1.18 -13.32
N PHE A 128 -11.19 -1.08 -14.54
CA PHE A 128 -11.90 -1.51 -15.75
C PHE A 128 -12.21 -3.01 -15.73
N HIS A 129 -11.20 -3.86 -15.49
CA HIS A 129 -11.38 -5.31 -15.49
C HIS A 129 -12.19 -5.82 -14.29
N CYS A 130 -11.98 -5.25 -13.09
CA CYS A 130 -12.80 -5.60 -11.93
C CYS A 130 -14.29 -5.28 -12.18
N ARG A 131 -14.59 -4.15 -12.81
CA ARG A 131 -15.97 -3.76 -13.14
C ARG A 131 -16.61 -4.70 -14.16
N ARG A 132 -15.83 -5.18 -15.14
CA ARG A 132 -16.29 -6.16 -16.13
C ARG A 132 -16.36 -7.59 -15.59
N ARG A 133 -15.84 -7.83 -14.39
CA ARG A 133 -15.67 -9.16 -13.78
C ARG A 133 -14.72 -10.05 -14.58
N ASP A 134 -13.79 -9.45 -15.33
CA ASP A 134 -12.74 -10.18 -16.05
C ASP A 134 -11.69 -10.73 -15.04
N VAL A 135 -11.54 -10.05 -13.89
CA VAL A 135 -10.65 -10.46 -12.79
C VAL A 135 -11.39 -10.40 -11.45
N SER A 136 -11.08 -11.33 -10.55
CA SER A 136 -11.73 -11.44 -9.23
C SER A 136 -10.92 -10.74 -8.13
N VAL A 137 -11.64 -10.05 -7.24
CA VAL A 137 -11.10 -9.40 -6.02
C VAL A 137 -11.69 -9.99 -4.73
N GLU A 138 -12.34 -11.16 -4.81
CA GLU A 138 -13.00 -11.81 -3.66
C GLU A 138 -12.05 -12.08 -2.50
N VAL A 139 -10.80 -12.46 -2.79
CA VAL A 139 -9.75 -12.65 -1.78
C VAL A 139 -9.60 -11.42 -0.88
N PHE A 140 -9.78 -10.21 -1.42
CA PHE A 140 -9.65 -8.97 -0.64
C PHE A 140 -10.90 -8.64 0.18
N GLN A 141 -12.08 -9.11 -0.24
CA GLN A 141 -13.29 -9.06 0.59
C GLN A 141 -13.11 -9.94 1.84
N ASP A 142 -12.62 -11.16 1.67
CA ASP A 142 -12.39 -12.08 2.79
C ASP A 142 -11.37 -11.50 3.77
N ARG A 143 -10.31 -10.89 3.25
CA ARG A 143 -9.30 -10.22 4.07
C ARG A 143 -9.82 -8.97 4.75
N LEU A 144 -10.67 -8.21 4.08
CA LEU A 144 -11.36 -7.08 4.70
C LEU A 144 -12.22 -7.57 5.88
N ARG A 145 -12.97 -8.66 5.72
CA ARG A 145 -13.76 -9.27 6.80
C ARG A 145 -12.89 -9.78 7.95
N ARG A 146 -11.79 -10.46 7.63
CA ARG A 146 -10.90 -11.09 8.62
C ARG A 146 -9.99 -10.10 9.36
N PHE A 147 -9.52 -9.05 8.68
CA PHE A 147 -8.47 -8.15 9.20
C PHE A 147 -8.90 -6.68 9.31
N GLY A 148 -10.04 -6.30 8.75
CA GLY A 148 -10.77 -5.07 9.06
C GLY A 148 -10.25 -3.78 8.43
N THR A 149 -8.94 -3.57 8.25
CA THR A 149 -8.39 -2.26 7.79
C THR A 149 -7.07 -2.33 6.99
N GLY A 150 -6.72 -3.48 6.41
CA GLY A 150 -5.54 -3.58 5.54
C GLY A 150 -5.61 -2.55 4.40
N PRO A 151 -4.57 -1.74 4.14
CA PRO A 151 -4.65 -0.64 3.18
C PRO A 151 -5.01 -1.13 1.77
N LEU A 152 -4.40 -2.26 1.40
CA LEU A 152 -4.59 -2.92 0.12
C LEU A 152 -5.92 -3.69 0.08
N ALA A 153 -6.29 -4.41 1.15
CA ALA A 153 -7.60 -5.05 1.30
C ALA A 153 -8.74 -4.05 1.06
N CYS A 154 -8.73 -2.89 1.74
CA CYS A 154 -9.76 -1.88 1.58
C CYS A 154 -9.79 -1.34 0.14
N ALA A 155 -8.64 -1.01 -0.45
CA ALA A 155 -8.56 -0.49 -1.81
C ALA A 155 -9.13 -1.47 -2.84
N LEU A 156 -8.69 -2.73 -2.80
CA LEU A 156 -9.11 -3.73 -3.78
C LEU A 156 -10.51 -4.27 -3.54
N ALA A 157 -10.95 -4.45 -2.28
CA ALA A 157 -12.34 -4.78 -1.97
C ALA A 157 -13.31 -3.67 -2.41
N SER A 158 -12.86 -2.42 -2.47
CA SER A 158 -13.68 -1.34 -3.02
C SER A 158 -13.99 -1.51 -4.50
N LEU A 159 -13.28 -2.40 -5.23
CA LEU A 159 -13.53 -2.71 -6.64
C LEU A 159 -14.50 -3.87 -6.86
N HIS A 160 -14.98 -4.48 -5.79
CA HIS A 160 -15.85 -5.65 -5.84
C HIS A 160 -17.16 -5.37 -6.60
N PRO A 161 -17.70 -6.34 -7.37
CA PRO A 161 -18.96 -6.15 -8.12
C PRO A 161 -20.18 -5.89 -7.21
N ASP A 162 -20.20 -6.49 -6.02
CA ASP A 162 -21.24 -6.23 -5.00
C ASP A 162 -21.03 -4.86 -4.32
N GLY A 163 -22.07 -4.01 -4.39
CA GLY A 163 -22.09 -2.69 -3.76
C GLY A 163 -22.01 -2.71 -2.23
N GLN A 164 -22.48 -3.77 -1.56
CA GLN A 164 -22.37 -3.89 -0.10
C GLN A 164 -20.90 -4.06 0.33
N VAL A 165 -20.16 -4.89 -0.40
CA VAL A 165 -18.71 -5.06 -0.19
C VAL A 165 -17.98 -3.74 -0.45
N ARG A 166 -18.34 -3.00 -1.51
CA ARG A 166 -17.75 -1.69 -1.78
C ARG A 166 -18.02 -0.69 -0.65
N ALA A 167 -19.25 -0.62 -0.15
CA ALA A 167 -19.60 0.27 0.96
C ALA A 167 -18.84 -0.09 2.25
N ALA A 168 -18.71 -1.38 2.57
CA ALA A 168 -17.92 -1.84 3.71
C ALA A 168 -16.43 -1.46 3.57
N ALA A 169 -15.87 -1.61 2.37
CA ALA A 169 -14.49 -1.22 2.07
C ALA A 169 -14.26 0.30 2.24
N VAL A 170 -15.19 1.12 1.75
CA VAL A 170 -15.18 2.58 1.92
C VAL A 170 -15.23 2.96 3.40
N ALA A 171 -16.12 2.34 4.18
CA ALA A 171 -16.20 2.58 5.62
C ALA A 171 -14.88 2.21 6.34
N ALA A 172 -14.24 1.12 5.92
CA ALA A 172 -12.95 0.70 6.46
C ALA A 172 -11.80 1.67 6.10
N MET A 173 -11.73 2.20 4.87
CA MET A 173 -10.82 3.30 4.52
C MET A 173 -11.04 4.50 5.44
N GLY A 174 -12.31 4.81 5.73
CA GLY A 174 -12.72 5.89 6.62
C GLY A 174 -12.21 5.77 8.05
N ARG A 175 -11.65 4.64 8.51
CA ARG A 175 -11.01 4.49 9.83
C ARG A 175 -9.56 4.95 9.85
N ARG A 176 -8.83 4.80 8.75
CA ARG A 176 -7.46 5.28 8.57
C ARG A 176 -7.16 5.51 7.09
N LEU A 177 -7.59 6.66 6.59
CA LEU A 177 -7.40 7.01 5.19
C LEU A 177 -5.92 7.31 4.92
N GLN A 178 -5.35 6.62 3.94
CA GLN A 178 -3.99 6.88 3.45
C GLN A 178 -4.06 7.62 2.10
N PRO A 179 -3.07 8.47 1.76
CA PRO A 179 -3.06 9.17 0.48
C PRO A 179 -3.21 8.24 -0.73
N ALA A 180 -2.57 7.07 -0.70
CA ALA A 180 -2.65 6.08 -1.78
C ALA A 180 -4.03 5.41 -1.94
N GLN A 181 -4.94 5.56 -0.96
CA GLN A 181 -6.33 5.10 -1.07
C GLN A 181 -7.25 6.16 -1.70
N LEU A 182 -6.81 7.41 -1.82
CA LEU A 182 -7.64 8.49 -2.36
C LEU A 182 -8.15 8.20 -3.78
N PRO A 183 -7.34 7.71 -4.74
CA PRO A 183 -7.86 7.39 -6.06
C PRO A 183 -9.00 6.38 -6.05
N PHE A 184 -8.91 5.35 -5.20
CA PHE A 184 -9.98 4.36 -5.01
C PHE A 184 -11.22 4.97 -4.37
N LEU A 185 -11.04 5.77 -3.30
CA LEU A 185 -12.14 6.46 -2.62
C LEU A 185 -12.86 7.43 -3.58
N LEU A 186 -12.12 8.20 -4.37
CA LEU A 186 -12.64 9.16 -5.35
C LEU A 186 -13.41 8.46 -6.48
N GLU A 187 -12.95 7.30 -6.95
CA GLU A 187 -13.75 6.50 -7.89
C GLU A 187 -15.08 6.03 -7.24
N ARG A 188 -15.14 5.87 -5.91
CA ARG A 188 -16.38 5.52 -5.20
C ARG A 188 -17.27 6.73 -4.90
N THR A 189 -16.76 7.96 -4.85
CA THR A 189 -17.60 9.18 -4.69
C THR A 189 -18.44 9.50 -5.94
N VAL A 190 -18.20 8.78 -7.04
CA VAL A 190 -18.96 8.83 -8.28
C VAL A 190 -19.55 7.46 -8.66
N ASP A 191 -19.66 6.54 -7.71
CA ASP A 191 -20.24 5.21 -7.93
C ASP A 191 -21.69 5.31 -8.44
N TRP A 192 -22.11 4.29 -9.19
CA TRP A 192 -23.47 4.18 -9.69
C TRP A 192 -24.45 3.82 -8.58
N ALA A 193 -24.01 3.09 -7.55
CA ALA A 193 -24.80 2.72 -6.39
C ALA A 193 -24.86 3.90 -5.39
N PRO A 194 -26.06 4.48 -5.13
CA PRO A 194 -26.20 5.64 -4.25
C PRO A 194 -25.62 5.43 -2.85
N GLN A 195 -25.81 4.24 -2.26
CA GLN A 195 -25.33 3.91 -0.92
C GLN A 195 -23.79 3.93 -0.83
N VAL A 196 -23.09 3.46 -1.87
CA VAL A 196 -21.61 3.49 -1.93
C VAL A 196 -21.14 4.93 -2.10
N ARG A 197 -21.80 5.66 -3.00
CA ARG A 197 -21.48 7.06 -3.30
C ARG A 197 -21.61 7.96 -2.07
N THR A 198 -22.73 7.88 -1.37
CA THR A 198 -22.99 8.67 -0.16
C THR A 198 -21.98 8.35 0.93
N ALA A 199 -21.68 7.06 1.17
CA ALA A 199 -20.67 6.64 2.12
C ALA A 199 -19.28 7.21 1.77
N ALA A 200 -18.88 7.16 0.49
CA ALA A 200 -17.59 7.64 0.05
C ALA A 200 -17.46 9.17 0.17
N GLN A 201 -18.52 9.91 -0.19
CA GLN A 201 -18.55 11.37 -0.04
C GLN A 201 -18.46 11.79 1.44
N HIS A 202 -19.17 11.09 2.33
CA HIS A 202 -19.08 11.32 3.77
C HIS A 202 -17.68 11.05 4.32
N VAL A 203 -17.06 9.91 3.93
CA VAL A 203 -15.69 9.58 4.32
C VAL A 203 -14.71 10.63 3.81
N LEU A 204 -14.80 11.05 2.54
CA LEU A 204 -13.93 12.06 1.96
C LEU A 204 -14.04 13.39 2.72
N HIS A 205 -15.26 13.91 2.88
CA HIS A 205 -15.51 15.18 3.57
C HIS A 205 -15.00 15.16 5.02
N SER A 206 -15.35 14.12 5.78
CA SER A 206 -14.92 14.00 7.18
C SER A 206 -13.40 13.89 7.32
N ARG A 207 -12.72 13.23 6.37
CA ARG A 207 -11.26 13.08 6.39
C ARG A 207 -10.52 14.33 5.97
N LEU A 208 -10.98 15.02 4.93
CA LEU A 208 -10.38 16.30 4.52
C LEU A 208 -10.51 17.35 5.62
N ARG A 209 -11.64 17.43 6.32
CA ARG A 209 -11.82 18.32 7.48
C ARG A 209 -10.86 18.02 8.63
N ARG A 210 -10.65 16.74 8.95
CA ARG A 210 -9.76 16.32 10.04
C ARG A 210 -8.28 16.36 9.66
N GLN A 211 -7.97 16.26 8.37
CA GLN A 211 -6.61 16.15 7.83
C GLN A 211 -6.50 16.97 6.53
N PRO A 212 -6.43 18.31 6.61
CA PRO A 212 -6.35 19.18 5.42
C PRO A 212 -5.15 18.88 4.52
N ALA A 213 -4.08 18.28 5.05
CA ALA A 213 -2.92 17.81 4.27
C ALA A 213 -3.28 16.77 3.19
N LEU A 214 -4.47 16.16 3.24
CA LEU A 214 -4.99 15.27 2.20
C LEU A 214 -5.61 16.01 1.01
N LEU A 215 -5.82 17.33 1.09
CA LEU A 215 -6.43 18.11 0.01
C LEU A 215 -5.62 18.08 -1.30
N PRO A 216 -4.29 18.34 -1.33
CA PRO A 216 -3.52 18.25 -2.56
C PRO A 216 -3.60 16.89 -3.26
N PRO A 217 -3.36 15.74 -2.58
CA PRO A 217 -3.51 14.45 -3.25
C PRO A 217 -4.97 14.11 -3.60
N ALA A 218 -5.96 14.64 -2.87
CA ALA A 218 -7.38 14.46 -3.23
C ALA A 218 -7.75 15.20 -4.52
N ARG A 219 -7.25 16.44 -4.71
CA ARG A 219 -7.41 17.20 -5.97
C ARG A 219 -6.76 16.47 -7.14
N ALA A 220 -5.54 15.95 -6.95
CA ALA A 220 -4.87 15.16 -7.98
C ALA A 220 -5.67 13.90 -8.35
N ALA A 221 -6.22 13.18 -7.37
CA ALA A 221 -7.06 12.01 -7.60
C ALA A 221 -8.41 12.37 -8.27
N PHE A 222 -9.01 13.51 -7.91
CA PHE A 222 -10.28 13.97 -8.49
C PHE A 222 -10.23 14.14 -10.00
N MET A 223 -9.08 14.53 -10.57
CA MET A 223 -8.91 14.68 -12.02
C MET A 223 -9.26 13.41 -12.81
N GLN A 224 -9.16 12.24 -12.18
CA GLN A 224 -9.48 10.95 -12.79
C GLN A 224 -10.99 10.72 -12.94
N VAL A 225 -11.78 11.36 -12.07
CA VAL A 225 -13.24 11.25 -12.05
C VAL A 225 -13.94 12.53 -12.48
N ALA A 226 -13.21 13.61 -12.78
CA ALA A 226 -13.76 14.92 -13.10
C ALA A 226 -14.79 14.91 -14.23
N ARG A 227 -14.68 13.97 -15.19
CA ARG A 227 -15.60 13.82 -16.33
C ARG A 227 -16.81 12.92 -16.05
N ARG A 228 -16.97 12.41 -14.83
CA ARG A 228 -18.05 11.48 -14.45
C ARG A 228 -19.30 12.27 -14.08
N ARG A 229 -20.48 11.65 -14.29
CA ARG A 229 -21.80 12.24 -14.01
C ARG A 229 -21.93 12.91 -12.64
N HIS A 230 -21.33 12.31 -11.60
CA HIS A 230 -21.46 12.79 -10.22
C HIS A 230 -20.28 13.65 -9.74
N ALA A 231 -19.32 13.96 -10.62
CA ALA A 231 -18.14 14.74 -10.27
C ALA A 231 -18.42 16.15 -9.72
N PRO A 232 -19.44 16.92 -10.20
CA PRO A 232 -19.70 18.26 -9.67
C PRO A 232 -20.00 18.29 -8.17
N ALA A 233 -20.65 17.24 -7.64
CA ALA A 233 -20.91 17.14 -6.20
C ALA A 233 -19.61 16.94 -5.40
N VAL A 234 -18.64 16.21 -5.97
CA VAL A 234 -17.34 15.95 -5.36
C VAL A 234 -16.45 17.19 -5.41
N ALA A 235 -16.47 17.94 -6.51
CA ALA A 235 -15.75 19.21 -6.64
C ALA A 235 -16.16 20.18 -5.51
N ARG A 236 -17.46 20.36 -5.28
CA ARG A 236 -17.98 21.19 -4.18
C ARG A 236 -17.48 20.75 -2.79
N LEU A 237 -17.30 19.45 -2.56
CA LEU A 237 -16.76 18.95 -1.29
C LEU A 237 -15.27 19.24 -1.11
N ILE A 238 -14.51 19.30 -2.20
CA ILE A 238 -13.07 19.55 -2.18
C ILE A 238 -12.77 21.05 -2.17
N ASP A 239 -13.59 21.85 -2.85
CA ASP A 239 -13.43 23.30 -2.98
C ASP A 239 -14.04 24.07 -1.80
N GLY A 240 -15.01 23.46 -1.09
CA GLY A 240 -15.67 24.04 0.08
C GLY A 240 -14.94 23.84 1.42
N LEU A 241 -13.67 23.42 1.39
CA LEU A 241 -12.82 23.17 2.57
C LEU A 241 -11.53 24.00 2.49
#